data_AF-V3YZE7-F1
#
_entry.id   AF-V3YZE7-F1
#
_cell.length_a   1.000
_cell.length_b   1.000
_cell.length_c   1.000
_cell.angle_alpha   90.00
_cell.angle_beta   90.00
_cell.angle_gamma   90.00
#
_symmetry.space_group_name_H-M   'P 1'
#
loop_
_entity.id
_entity.type
_entity.pdbx_description
1 polymer ?
#
loop_
_entity_poly.entity_id
_entity_poly.type
_entity_poly.pdbx_seq_one_letter_code
_entity_poly.pdbx_strand_id
1 'polypeptide(L)'
;AKKIQNNAVVNESPTERLIRELKEENERLMAMLKTGGNKKTDNSEELKYLLAENERQMGMQLSWENRLEEARKEWEKTFLNSSKEKAEWEQQPYIMNVNEDSQLTGVIKHCFDKGKTVIGKENQEDVDITIKGLSVQNHHAMIYNDGNKVYIEPCSIQCLINYNGSKLRQKTQLHHLDRLKFGTTSLFLFVGFMSERRSQDQLEKYNYDYFMTEIAEHEGLAVELQTPRRNSDAQATSTTVFHEFVDLMPLITEANAISEEMNKYVKFEAEVKNFASHETSAKTTEKEVVVKVTNTLTKKVWTWSKAKFHNRKNIMDQVYGEFCEFGAKKINKKNDPFWDPVEDVFLGSCHVWLQPIAYNMEIDEHFALHNYHGKEEAVIHVQVVPCNNKGRPLGDDSIVTDADELLDSPLNYVIMLPQCMGVRWIMEDKSRGVFCRIIVPGEKNIISSKRIWNKPQTELDFTAQIQHKKVTSKILDQLLTESIVIELWGTQDPSEIEHPESNGQIHPHLNVDILSQAQEEKPDYETIYKENVLLKSELMKANQKGKVTKGLDVDLAKSIQIFFKDIRSVQSTIQEMKEISDNVQKDGKYNGNMKSIMDNYFKTLTTTDSQLSSCVQTLRKSVMETIKKSKSS
;
A
#
# COMPACT_ATOMS: atom_id res chain seq x y z
N ALA A 1 15.04 25.69 84.71
CA ALA A 1 15.17 25.67 83.24
C ALA A 1 16.19 24.60 82.84
N LYS A 2 15.83 23.62 82.01
CA LYS A 2 16.76 22.59 81.50
C LYS A 2 17.63 23.22 80.41
N LYS A 3 18.95 23.08 80.54
CA LYS A 3 19.95 23.57 79.58
C LYS A 3 19.90 22.64 78.35
N ILE A 4 19.37 23.12 77.24
CA ILE A 4 19.42 22.40 75.96
C ILE A 4 20.82 22.61 75.38
N GLN A 5 21.62 21.54 75.33
CA GLN A 5 22.88 21.50 74.59
C GLN A 5 22.56 21.19 73.14
N ASN A 6 22.89 22.13 72.24
CA ASN A 6 22.72 21.96 70.80
C ASN A 6 24.06 21.47 70.23
N ASN A 7 24.13 20.20 69.80
CA ASN A 7 25.27 19.67 69.06
C ASN A 7 25.03 19.94 67.57
N ALA A 8 25.76 20.91 67.02
CA ALA A 8 25.74 21.16 65.58
C ALA A 8 26.52 20.02 64.88
N VAL A 9 25.80 19.18 64.12
CA VAL A 9 26.41 18.21 63.21
C VAL A 9 26.51 18.87 61.84
N VAL A 10 27.74 19.03 61.35
CA VAL A 10 27.99 19.47 59.97
C VAL A 10 27.50 18.36 59.05
N ASN A 11 26.55 18.67 58.17
CA ASN A 11 25.95 17.71 57.27
C ASN A 11 26.86 17.55 56.02
N GLU A 12 28.01 16.90 56.20
CA GLU A 12 28.95 16.57 55.12
C GLU A 12 28.53 15.26 54.42
N SER A 13 28.68 15.19 53.10
CA SER A 13 28.38 13.95 52.37
C SER A 13 29.41 12.85 52.71
N PRO A 14 29.06 11.56 52.62
CA PRO A 14 30.00 10.47 52.87
C PRO A 14 31.28 10.55 52.01
N THR A 15 31.17 11.11 50.81
CA THR A 15 32.27 11.36 49.88
C THR A 15 33.16 12.51 50.34
N GLU A 16 32.58 13.64 50.74
CA GLU A 16 33.32 14.79 51.28
C GLU A 16 34.05 14.42 52.58
N ARG A 17 33.39 13.64 53.44
CA ARG A 17 33.98 13.09 54.66
C ARG A 17 35.18 12.20 54.36
N LEU A 18 35.07 11.31 53.37
CA LEU A 18 36.16 10.42 52.96
C LEU A 18 37.33 11.22 52.36
N ILE A 19 37.05 12.22 51.51
CA ILE A 19 38.09 13.10 50.95
C ILE A 19 38.80 13.91 52.06
N ARG A 20 38.05 14.37 53.06
CA ARG A 20 38.60 15.08 54.23
C ARG A 20 39.48 14.16 55.08
N GLU A 21 39.01 12.96 55.41
CA GLU A 21 39.76 11.95 56.16
C GLU A 21 41.04 11.53 55.40
N LEU A 22 40.99 11.37 54.08
CA LEU A 22 42.16 11.08 53.24
C LEU A 22 43.17 12.25 53.20
N LYS A 23 42.70 13.50 53.21
CA LYS A 23 43.58 14.70 53.29
C LYS A 23 44.27 14.79 54.65
N GLU A 24 43.53 14.60 55.74
CA GLU A 24 44.04 14.60 57.11
C GLU A 24 45.08 13.48 57.32
N GLU A 25 44.82 12.29 56.77
CA GLU A 25 45.77 11.17 56.83
C GLU A 25 47.00 11.41 55.95
N ASN A 26 46.87 12.02 54.76
CA ASN A 26 48.02 12.42 53.95
C ASN A 26 48.90 13.49 54.64
N GLU A 27 48.30 14.47 55.32
CA GLU A 27 49.04 15.44 56.13
C GLU A 27 49.79 14.77 57.28
N ARG A 28 49.16 13.79 57.95
CA ARG A 28 49.77 13.00 59.02
C ARG A 28 50.94 12.15 58.53
N LEU A 29 50.76 11.45 57.41
CA LEU A 29 51.80 10.62 56.78
C LEU A 29 52.99 11.47 56.30
N MET A 30 52.72 12.66 55.73
CA MET A 30 53.76 13.64 55.35
C MET A 30 54.52 14.19 56.57
N ALA A 31 53.84 14.44 57.68
CA ALA A 31 54.47 14.87 58.92
C ALA A 31 55.39 13.78 59.49
N MET A 32 54.95 12.51 59.48
CA MET A 32 55.77 11.37 59.91
C MET A 32 57.04 11.21 59.03
N LEU A 33 56.93 11.42 57.72
CA LEU A 33 58.07 11.47 56.79
C LEU A 33 59.06 12.60 57.08
N LYS A 34 58.57 13.80 57.44
CA LYS A 34 59.43 14.96 57.79
C LYS A 34 60.14 14.81 59.14
N THR A 35 59.52 14.12 60.10
CA THR A 35 60.05 13.99 61.47
C THR A 35 61.01 12.79 61.63
N GLY A 36 60.99 11.83 60.70
CA GLY A 36 61.75 10.57 60.74
C GLY A 36 63.20 10.62 60.25
N GLY A 37 63.84 11.79 60.18
CA GLY A 37 65.15 12.00 59.55
C GLY A 37 66.39 11.33 60.19
N ASN A 38 66.26 10.38 61.13
CA ASN A 38 67.46 9.80 61.77
C ASN A 38 67.43 8.31 62.17
N LYS A 39 66.55 7.48 61.59
CA LYS A 39 66.67 6.01 61.69
C LYS A 39 66.40 5.34 60.34
N LYS A 40 67.40 4.60 59.85
CA LYS A 40 67.23 3.59 58.80
C LYS A 40 66.25 2.52 59.29
N THR A 41 65.09 2.40 58.65
CA THR A 41 64.21 1.21 58.71
C THR A 41 63.31 1.20 57.47
N ASP A 42 63.03 -0.01 56.96
CA ASP A 42 62.20 -0.38 55.78
C ASP A 42 60.90 0.42 55.54
N ASN A 43 60.31 1.04 56.55
CA ASN A 43 58.97 1.63 56.46
C ASN A 43 58.89 2.97 55.69
N SER A 44 60.01 3.55 55.23
CA SER A 44 60.01 4.83 54.49
C SER A 44 59.45 4.68 53.07
N GLU A 45 59.70 3.55 52.40
CA GLU A 45 59.14 3.28 51.07
C GLU A 45 57.65 2.89 51.16
N GLU A 46 57.27 2.14 52.18
CA GLU A 46 55.88 1.78 52.46
C GLU A 46 55.02 3.01 52.76
N LEU A 47 55.55 3.99 53.50
CA LEU A 47 54.84 5.25 53.78
C LEU A 47 54.66 6.13 52.53
N LYS A 48 55.66 6.15 51.64
CA LYS A 48 55.56 6.84 50.33
C LYS A 48 54.54 6.17 49.41
N TYR A 49 54.50 4.84 49.42
CA TYR A 49 53.51 4.07 48.67
C TYR A 49 52.08 4.35 49.14
N LEU A 50 51.86 4.39 50.46
CA LEU A 50 50.56 4.73 51.06
C LEU A 50 50.09 6.16 50.70
N LEU A 51 51.00 7.13 50.71
CA LEU A 51 50.71 8.51 50.27
C LEU A 51 50.30 8.56 48.79
N ALA A 52 51.06 7.90 47.93
CA ALA A 52 50.76 7.85 46.49
C ALA A 52 49.43 7.14 46.20
N GLU A 53 49.12 6.08 46.94
CA GLU A 53 47.85 5.35 46.81
C GLU A 53 46.67 6.17 47.33
N ASN A 54 46.80 6.88 48.46
CA ASN A 54 45.78 7.81 48.95
C ASN A 54 45.54 8.98 47.97
N GLU A 55 46.59 9.56 47.40
CA GLU A 55 46.48 10.60 46.36
C GLU A 55 45.77 10.07 45.11
N ARG A 56 46.06 8.83 44.70
CA ARG A 56 45.39 8.17 43.57
C ARG A 56 43.91 7.92 43.86
N GLN A 57 43.56 7.47 45.06
CA GLN A 57 42.17 7.25 45.47
C GLN A 57 41.37 8.56 45.51
N MET A 58 41.94 9.62 46.08
CA MET A 58 41.32 10.96 46.08
C MET A 58 41.14 11.50 44.66
N GLY A 59 42.16 11.39 43.80
CA GLY A 59 42.08 11.82 42.40
C GLY A 59 41.06 11.04 41.57
N MET A 60 40.93 9.73 41.83
CA MET A 60 39.90 8.90 41.22
C MET A 60 38.50 9.32 41.69
N GLN A 61 38.32 9.60 42.99
CA GLN A 61 37.04 9.99 43.57
C GLN A 61 36.56 11.36 43.06
N LEU A 62 37.46 12.34 42.95
CA LEU A 62 37.20 13.63 42.30
C LEU A 62 36.84 13.49 40.80
N SER A 63 37.50 12.58 40.09
CA SER A 63 37.20 12.29 38.68
C SER A 63 35.82 11.66 38.48
N TRP A 64 35.43 10.74 39.38
CA TRP A 64 34.10 10.14 39.39
C TRP A 64 33.00 11.16 39.70
N GLU A 65 33.25 12.06 40.66
CA GLU A 65 32.31 13.11 41.03
C GLU A 65 32.08 14.10 39.88
N ASN A 66 33.15 14.50 39.18
CA ASN A 66 33.04 15.32 37.96
C ASN A 66 32.23 14.62 36.86
N ARG A 67 32.48 13.33 36.59
CA ARG A 67 31.72 12.55 35.60
C ARG A 67 30.25 12.39 35.98
N LEU A 68 29.96 12.24 37.26
CA LEU A 68 28.58 12.13 37.76
C LEU A 68 27.82 13.45 37.60
N GLU A 69 28.50 14.58 37.86
CA GLU A 69 27.94 15.91 37.68
C GLU A 69 27.73 16.26 36.19
N GLU A 70 28.65 15.85 35.31
CA GLU A 70 28.47 15.95 33.86
C GLU A 70 27.26 15.13 33.39
N ALA A 71 27.15 13.88 33.83
CA ALA A 71 26.00 13.02 33.51
C ALA A 71 24.67 13.59 34.05
N ARG A 72 24.68 14.20 35.25
CA ARG A 72 23.52 14.90 35.82
C ARG A 72 23.12 16.09 34.95
N LYS A 73 24.07 16.94 34.55
CA LYS A 73 23.80 18.10 33.68
C LYS A 73 23.28 17.68 32.31
N GLU A 74 23.84 16.64 31.72
CA GLU A 74 23.34 16.08 30.46
C GLU A 74 21.93 15.50 30.61
N TRP A 75 21.66 14.76 31.69
CA TRP A 75 20.33 14.24 31.98
C TRP A 75 19.32 15.37 32.22
N GLU A 76 19.66 16.37 33.03
CA GLU A 76 18.80 17.53 33.31
C GLU A 76 18.51 18.30 32.02
N LYS A 77 19.51 18.54 31.17
CA LYS A 77 19.32 19.18 29.86
C LYS A 77 18.40 18.38 28.94
N THR A 78 18.60 17.06 28.89
CA THR A 78 17.79 16.15 28.06
C THR A 78 16.35 16.07 28.58
N PHE A 79 16.17 16.02 29.90
CA PHE A 79 14.87 16.02 30.57
C PHE A 79 14.12 17.34 30.36
N LEU A 80 14.82 18.47 30.44
CA LEU A 80 14.22 19.79 30.21
C LEU A 80 13.79 19.96 28.75
N ASN A 81 14.62 19.52 27.79
CA ASN A 81 14.26 19.53 26.37
C ASN A 81 13.05 18.64 26.09
N SER A 82 13.05 17.41 26.62
CA SER A 82 11.92 16.48 26.48
C SER A 82 10.64 17.01 27.11
N SER A 83 10.74 17.70 28.25
CA SER A 83 9.60 18.33 28.92
C SER A 83 9.06 19.54 28.15
N LYS A 84 9.96 20.33 27.53
CA LYS A 84 9.56 21.46 26.67
C LYS A 84 8.85 20.99 25.41
N GLU A 85 9.41 20.03 24.68
CA GLU A 85 8.78 19.43 23.49
C GLU A 85 7.39 18.87 23.83
N LYS A 86 7.27 18.17 24.95
CA LYS A 86 6.00 17.62 25.41
C LYS A 86 4.98 18.71 25.73
N ALA A 87 5.39 19.79 26.40
CA ALA A 87 4.54 20.93 26.72
C ALA A 87 4.10 21.71 25.46
N GLU A 88 4.95 21.79 24.44
CA GLU A 88 4.64 22.42 23.15
C GLU A 88 3.56 21.65 22.39
N TRP A 89 3.65 20.31 22.30
CA TRP A 89 2.62 19.47 21.68
C TRP A 89 1.29 19.50 22.43
N GLU A 90 1.31 19.66 23.75
CA GLU A 90 0.09 19.73 24.57
C GLU A 90 -0.72 21.01 24.31
N GLN A 91 -0.08 22.11 23.90
CA GLN A 91 -0.76 23.40 23.72
C GLN A 91 -0.99 23.80 22.26
N GLN A 92 -0.03 23.51 21.37
CA GLN A 92 -0.10 23.92 19.96
C GLN A 92 -0.71 22.82 19.08
N PRO A 93 -1.34 23.18 17.94
CA PRO A 93 -1.71 22.21 16.94
C PRO A 93 -0.46 21.67 16.25
N TYR A 94 -0.45 20.37 15.94
CA TYR A 94 0.70 19.71 15.33
C TYR A 94 0.26 18.60 14.37
N ILE A 95 1.16 18.19 13.49
CA ILE A 95 1.04 16.93 12.74
C ILE A 95 1.97 15.89 13.35
N MET A 96 1.54 14.63 13.42
CA MET A 96 2.40 13.50 13.78
C MET A 96 2.45 12.49 12.64
N ASN A 97 3.61 11.89 12.40
CA ASN A 97 3.75 10.89 11.34
C ASN A 97 2.97 9.62 11.68
N VAL A 98 2.42 8.98 10.65
CA VAL A 98 1.85 7.64 10.70
C VAL A 98 2.69 6.75 9.81
N ASN A 99 3.21 5.65 10.35
CA ASN A 99 4.14 4.75 9.67
C ASN A 99 3.56 3.33 9.64
N GLU A 100 3.94 2.56 8.61
CA GLU A 100 3.63 1.14 8.49
C GLU A 100 4.12 0.35 9.72
N ASP A 101 5.31 0.69 10.23
CA ASP A 101 5.72 0.23 11.55
C ASP A 101 5.04 1.07 12.64
N SER A 102 4.11 0.45 13.36
CA SER A 102 3.41 1.05 14.50
C SER A 102 4.36 1.65 15.56
N GLN A 103 5.57 1.11 15.73
CA GLN A 103 6.55 1.63 16.70
C GLN A 103 7.19 2.95 16.25
N LEU A 104 7.18 3.22 14.94
CA LEU A 104 7.70 4.46 14.36
C LEU A 104 6.62 5.54 14.21
N THR A 105 5.35 5.20 14.46
CA THR A 105 4.23 6.16 14.44
C THR A 105 4.33 7.13 15.62
N GLY A 106 4.14 8.42 15.36
CA GLY A 106 4.19 9.48 16.37
C GLY A 106 5.60 9.87 16.85
N VAL A 107 6.65 9.28 16.28
CA VAL A 107 8.05 9.63 16.56
C VAL A 107 8.39 11.03 16.04
N ILE A 108 7.86 11.39 14.87
CA ILE A 108 8.04 12.70 14.25
C ILE A 108 6.79 13.53 14.49
N LYS A 109 6.96 14.70 15.11
CA LYS A 109 5.90 15.69 15.33
C LYS A 109 6.35 17.07 14.89
N HIS A 110 5.47 17.79 14.19
CA HIS A 110 5.72 19.17 13.78
C HIS A 110 4.61 20.08 14.31
N CYS A 111 4.95 20.97 15.23
CA CYS A 111 4.07 22.02 15.72
C CYS A 111 3.85 23.10 14.67
N PHE A 112 2.68 23.73 14.70
CA PHE A 112 2.42 24.94 13.93
C PHE A 112 2.30 26.12 14.87
N ASP A 113 3.31 26.98 14.88
CA ASP A 113 3.22 28.28 15.54
C ASP A 113 2.23 29.19 14.83
N LYS A 114 1.76 30.23 15.52
CA LYS A 114 0.89 31.24 14.93
C LYS A 114 1.60 31.93 13.76
N GLY A 115 0.99 31.90 12.59
CA GLY A 115 1.54 32.46 11.37
C GLY A 115 1.42 31.52 10.19
N LYS A 116 2.37 31.65 9.26
CA LYS A 116 2.48 30.83 8.06
C LYS A 116 3.61 29.83 8.27
N THR A 117 3.37 28.57 7.94
CA THR A 117 4.37 27.50 7.93
C THR A 117 4.40 26.86 6.54
N VAL A 118 5.58 26.78 5.93
CA VAL A 118 5.83 26.19 4.62
C VAL A 118 6.37 24.78 4.79
N ILE A 119 5.72 23.82 4.13
CA ILE A 119 6.12 22.41 4.10
C ILE A 119 6.73 22.12 2.73
N GLY A 120 7.89 21.49 2.71
CA GLY A 120 8.64 21.26 1.47
C GLY A 120 9.71 20.18 1.56
N LYS A 121 10.52 20.09 0.50
CA LYS A 121 11.66 19.17 0.41
C LYS A 121 12.88 19.77 1.14
N GLU A 122 13.80 18.90 1.56
CA GLU A 122 15.05 19.28 2.24
C GLU A 122 15.91 20.22 1.37
N ASN A 123 16.69 21.10 2.00
CA ASN A 123 17.63 22.03 1.35
C ASN A 123 16.99 23.14 0.48
N GLN A 124 15.81 23.63 0.85
CA GLN A 124 15.20 24.80 0.22
C GLN A 124 15.19 25.98 1.21
N GLU A 125 15.57 27.16 0.71
CA GLU A 125 15.36 28.42 1.45
C GLU A 125 13.85 28.66 1.59
N ASP A 126 13.40 29.19 2.74
CA ASP A 126 11.98 29.45 3.05
C ASP A 126 11.06 28.23 3.28
N VAL A 127 11.62 27.05 3.61
CA VAL A 127 10.86 25.87 4.08
C VAL A 127 11.03 25.68 5.58
N ASP A 128 9.91 25.71 6.32
CA ASP A 128 9.89 25.56 7.78
C ASP A 128 9.88 24.09 8.21
N ILE A 129 9.10 23.24 7.51
CA ILE A 129 8.98 21.81 7.80
C ILE A 129 9.44 21.01 6.59
N THR A 130 10.48 20.20 6.79
CA THR A 130 10.98 19.29 5.77
C THR A 130 10.27 17.95 5.87
N ILE A 131 9.66 17.50 4.78
CA ILE A 131 9.11 16.16 4.66
C ILE A 131 9.93 15.38 3.64
N LYS A 132 10.45 14.23 4.10
CA LYS A 132 11.11 13.25 3.24
C LYS A 132 10.04 12.34 2.66
N GLY A 133 9.90 12.37 1.34
CA GLY A 133 8.86 11.63 0.64
C GLY A 133 8.95 11.83 -0.87
N LEU A 134 8.57 10.80 -1.61
CA LEU A 134 8.55 10.85 -3.07
C LEU A 134 7.39 11.72 -3.54
N SER A 135 7.58 12.42 -4.67
CA SER A 135 6.63 13.42 -5.18
C SER A 135 6.35 14.61 -4.25
N VAL A 136 7.10 14.77 -3.14
CA VAL A 136 7.11 16.00 -2.34
C VAL A 136 7.86 17.07 -3.12
N GLN A 137 7.21 18.21 -3.31
CA GLN A 137 7.74 19.34 -4.09
C GLN A 137 8.64 20.22 -3.22
N ASN A 138 9.50 21.02 -3.84
CA ASN A 138 10.36 21.97 -3.11
C ASN A 138 9.55 22.84 -2.15
N HIS A 139 8.43 23.38 -2.65
CA HIS A 139 7.38 24.01 -1.84
C HIS A 139 6.11 23.21 -2.07
N HIS A 140 5.64 22.48 -1.06
CA HIS A 140 4.61 21.47 -1.23
C HIS A 140 3.26 21.90 -0.65
N ALA A 141 3.25 22.35 0.61
CA ALA A 141 2.04 22.80 1.29
C ALA A 141 2.31 24.06 2.11
N MET A 142 1.27 24.85 2.32
CA MET A 142 1.28 26.01 3.21
C MET A 142 0.21 25.84 4.28
N ILE A 143 0.65 25.94 5.53
CA ILE A 143 -0.20 25.93 6.72
C ILE A 143 -0.35 27.35 7.23
N TYR A 144 -1.57 27.73 7.59
CA TYR A 144 -1.87 29.00 8.24
C TYR A 144 -2.52 28.73 9.58
N ASN A 145 -1.87 29.16 10.65
CA ASN A 145 -2.39 29.13 12.00
C ASN A 145 -2.71 30.56 12.45
N ASP A 146 -3.98 30.89 12.66
CA ASP A 146 -4.41 32.21 13.16
C ASP A 146 -4.45 32.30 14.71
N GLY A 147 -4.16 31.19 15.40
CA GLY A 147 -4.22 31.02 16.85
C GLY A 147 -5.51 30.38 17.36
N ASN A 148 -6.49 30.14 16.48
CA ASN A 148 -7.76 29.48 16.80
C ASN A 148 -8.15 28.43 15.74
N LYS A 149 -7.75 28.62 14.49
CA LYS A 149 -7.99 27.72 13.37
C LYS A 149 -6.71 27.52 12.57
N VAL A 150 -6.60 26.32 12.02
CA VAL A 150 -5.51 25.94 11.12
C VAL A 150 -6.08 25.69 9.73
N TYR A 151 -5.42 26.20 8.71
CA TYR A 151 -5.76 25.98 7.30
C TYR A 151 -4.57 25.39 6.56
N ILE A 152 -4.86 24.54 5.58
CA ILE A 152 -3.87 23.98 4.66
C ILE A 152 -4.22 24.39 3.23
N GLU A 153 -3.21 24.68 2.41
CA GLU A 153 -3.36 24.82 0.96
C GLU A 153 -2.15 24.25 0.20
N PRO A 154 -2.35 23.70 -1.01
CA PRO A 154 -1.25 23.27 -1.86
C PRO A 154 -0.51 24.48 -2.45
N CYS A 155 0.81 24.44 -2.49
CA CYS A 155 1.62 25.52 -3.08
C CYS A 155 1.47 25.61 -4.61
N SER A 156 1.14 24.49 -5.28
CA SER A 156 0.89 24.44 -6.71
C SER A 156 -0.06 23.29 -7.06
N ILE A 157 -0.61 23.30 -8.28
CA ILE A 157 -1.51 22.24 -8.77
C ILE A 157 -0.81 20.87 -8.90
N GLN A 158 0.52 20.86 -8.91
CA GLN A 158 1.37 19.68 -8.99
C GLN A 158 1.61 19.04 -7.60
N CYS A 159 1.34 19.78 -6.52
CA CYS A 159 1.50 19.27 -5.16
C CYS A 159 0.45 18.20 -4.86
N LEU A 160 0.90 16.98 -4.59
CA LEU A 160 0.05 15.86 -4.23
C LEU A 160 -0.18 15.86 -2.72
N ILE A 161 -1.32 16.41 -2.31
CA ILE A 161 -1.78 16.37 -0.92
C ILE A 161 -3.12 15.65 -0.90
N ASN A 162 -3.22 14.54 -0.17
CA ASN A 162 -4.51 13.97 0.18
C ASN A 162 -4.91 14.41 1.58
N TYR A 163 -6.16 14.86 1.69
CA TYR A 163 -6.84 15.28 2.90
C TYR A 163 -8.06 14.37 3.06
N ASN A 164 -8.07 13.57 4.12
CA ASN A 164 -9.15 12.63 4.44
C ASN A 164 -9.50 11.69 3.26
N GLY A 165 -8.46 11.07 2.68
CA GLY A 165 -8.56 10.22 1.48
C GLY A 165 -8.69 10.98 0.15
N SER A 166 -9.17 12.22 0.16
CA SER A 166 -9.45 13.01 -1.05
C SER A 166 -8.32 13.95 -1.45
N LYS A 167 -8.13 14.23 -2.75
CA LYS A 167 -7.10 15.18 -3.20
C LYS A 167 -7.45 16.62 -2.84
N LEU A 168 -6.58 17.28 -2.09
CA LEU A 168 -6.70 18.69 -1.72
C LEU A 168 -6.41 19.59 -2.94
N ARG A 169 -7.36 20.46 -3.30
CA ARG A 169 -7.24 21.38 -4.45
C ARG A 169 -7.25 22.86 -4.08
N GLN A 170 -7.79 23.18 -2.92
CA GLN A 170 -8.01 24.56 -2.46
C GLN A 170 -7.75 24.67 -0.97
N LYS A 171 -7.62 25.91 -0.49
CA LYS A 171 -7.45 26.21 0.93
C LYS A 171 -8.59 25.61 1.75
N THR A 172 -8.25 24.77 2.72
CA THR A 172 -9.20 24.00 3.52
C THR A 172 -8.86 24.12 5.00
N GLN A 173 -9.88 24.24 5.85
CA GLN A 173 -9.69 24.27 7.31
C GLN A 173 -9.38 22.85 7.81
N LEU A 174 -8.32 22.70 8.60
CA LEU A 174 -8.00 21.47 9.31
C LEU A 174 -8.76 21.42 10.64
N HIS A 175 -9.24 20.23 10.99
CA HIS A 175 -9.92 19.89 12.23
C HIS A 175 -9.19 18.75 12.92
N HIS A 176 -9.24 18.71 14.26
CA HIS A 176 -8.66 17.63 15.04
C HIS A 176 -8.99 16.23 14.46
N LEU A 177 -7.95 15.41 14.26
CA LEU A 177 -7.96 14.06 13.68
C LEU A 177 -8.15 13.98 12.15
N ASP A 178 -7.86 15.07 11.43
CA ASP A 178 -7.74 15.02 9.98
C ASP A 178 -6.49 14.27 9.52
N ARG A 179 -6.64 13.49 8.45
CA ARG A 179 -5.61 12.63 7.87
C ARG A 179 -4.99 13.35 6.68
N LEU A 180 -3.68 13.55 6.74
CA LEU A 180 -2.90 14.20 5.71
C LEU A 180 -1.92 13.22 5.09
N LYS A 181 -1.81 13.25 3.77
CA LYS A 181 -0.76 12.55 3.03
C LYS A 181 -0.07 13.55 2.13
N PHE A 182 1.23 13.70 2.31
CA PHE A 182 2.10 14.54 1.48
C PHE A 182 2.88 13.66 0.52
N GLY A 183 2.88 14.04 -0.76
CA GLY A 183 3.47 13.21 -1.81
C GLY A 183 2.78 11.85 -1.93
N THR A 184 3.56 10.80 -2.22
CA THR A 184 3.04 9.44 -2.40
C THR A 184 3.13 8.55 -1.15
N THR A 185 3.97 8.90 -0.16
CA THR A 185 4.27 8.04 1.00
C THR A 185 4.05 8.65 2.37
N SER A 186 4.14 9.97 2.52
CA SER A 186 4.31 10.55 3.86
C SER A 186 2.94 10.82 4.51
N LEU A 187 2.52 9.92 5.40
CA LEU A 187 1.25 10.00 6.13
C LEU A 187 1.41 10.73 7.46
N PHE A 188 0.45 11.60 7.78
CA PHE A 188 0.42 12.38 9.01
C PHE A 188 -1.00 12.52 9.54
N LEU A 189 -1.16 12.41 10.86
CA LEU A 189 -2.39 12.75 11.56
C LEU A 189 -2.28 14.16 12.12
N PHE A 190 -3.25 15.02 11.79
CA PHE A 190 -3.34 16.36 12.34
C PHE A 190 -4.04 16.34 13.71
N VAL A 191 -3.37 16.91 14.70
CA VAL A 191 -3.90 17.10 16.05
C VAL A 191 -4.11 18.59 16.27
N GLY A 192 -5.38 19.00 16.31
CA GLY A 192 -5.80 20.39 16.55
C GLY A 192 -5.46 20.94 17.94
N PHE A 193 -5.97 22.13 18.24
CA PHE A 193 -5.76 22.81 19.51
C PHE A 193 -6.23 21.99 20.71
N MET A 194 -5.70 22.26 21.90
CA MET A 194 -6.11 21.61 23.14
C MET A 194 -7.63 21.70 23.38
N SER A 195 -8.28 22.78 22.96
CA SER A 195 -9.73 22.97 23.04
C SER A 195 -10.55 22.02 22.16
N GLU A 196 -9.95 21.46 21.12
CA GLU A 196 -10.59 20.50 20.21
C GLU A 196 -10.43 19.04 20.66
N ARG A 197 -9.44 18.77 21.53
CA ARG A 197 -9.08 17.44 22.03
C ARG A 197 -10.03 17.00 23.14
N ARG A 198 -10.40 15.73 23.12
CA ARG A 198 -11.32 15.07 24.05
C ARG A 198 -10.64 13.86 24.67
N SER A 199 -11.01 13.53 25.89
CA SER A 199 -10.49 12.35 26.60
C SER A 199 -10.88 11.01 25.95
N GLN A 200 -11.86 11.01 25.04
CA GLN A 200 -12.30 9.82 24.31
C GLN A 200 -11.59 9.67 22.95
N ASP A 201 -10.73 10.60 22.55
CA ASP A 201 -10.07 10.53 21.25
C ASP A 201 -9.13 9.32 21.18
N GLN A 202 -9.35 8.48 20.16
CA GLN A 202 -8.58 7.26 19.94
C GLN A 202 -7.54 7.51 18.86
N LEU A 203 -6.42 8.16 19.22
CA LEU A 203 -5.35 8.46 18.26
C LEU A 203 -4.80 7.18 17.61
N GLU A 204 -4.67 6.10 18.39
CA GLU A 204 -4.17 4.78 17.95
C GLU A 204 -5.05 4.14 16.86
N LYS A 205 -6.32 4.54 16.75
CA LYS A 205 -7.23 4.08 15.69
C LYS A 205 -6.76 4.52 14.30
N TYR A 206 -6.13 5.69 14.21
CA TYR A 206 -5.66 6.29 12.96
C TYR A 206 -4.26 5.78 12.59
N ASN A 207 -4.12 4.46 12.56
CA ASN A 207 -2.90 3.78 12.18
C ASN A 207 -2.76 3.70 10.65
N TYR A 208 -1.65 3.12 10.18
CA TYR A 208 -1.37 2.97 8.76
C TYR A 208 -2.49 2.25 8.00
N ASP A 209 -3.01 1.16 8.56
CA ASP A 209 -4.12 0.41 7.97
C ASP A 209 -5.36 1.27 7.77
N TYR A 210 -5.71 2.10 8.76
CA TYR A 210 -6.85 3.03 8.64
C TYR A 210 -6.65 4.01 7.48
N PHE A 211 -5.47 4.62 7.37
CA PHE A 211 -5.14 5.52 6.26
C PHE A 211 -5.25 4.80 4.92
N MET A 212 -4.76 3.56 4.85
CA MET A 212 -4.80 2.78 3.62
C MET A 212 -6.22 2.35 3.26
N THR A 213 -7.05 1.95 4.22
CA THR A 213 -8.49 1.71 4.00
C THR A 213 -9.19 2.96 3.48
N GLU A 214 -8.94 4.11 4.09
CA GLU A 214 -9.55 5.38 3.67
C GLU A 214 -9.10 5.79 2.24
N ILE A 215 -7.82 5.62 1.92
CA ILE A 215 -7.32 5.88 0.56
C ILE A 215 -7.96 4.91 -0.44
N ALA A 216 -7.99 3.62 -0.11
CA ALA A 216 -8.60 2.61 -0.96
C ALA A 216 -10.09 2.89 -1.22
N GLU A 217 -10.86 3.26 -0.18
CA GLU A 217 -12.26 3.69 -0.30
C GLU A 217 -12.43 4.82 -1.30
N HIS A 218 -11.56 5.81 -1.24
CA HIS A 218 -11.62 6.95 -2.16
C HIS A 218 -11.16 6.61 -3.58
N GLU A 219 -10.40 5.53 -3.76
CA GLU A 219 -10.03 4.94 -5.06
C GLU A 219 -11.07 3.91 -5.58
N GLY A 220 -12.23 3.80 -4.93
CA GLY A 220 -13.35 2.93 -5.38
C GLY A 220 -13.39 1.53 -4.76
N LEU A 221 -12.47 1.22 -3.84
CA LEU A 221 -12.59 0.09 -2.93
C LEU A 221 -13.50 0.50 -1.78
N ALA A 222 -14.81 0.63 -2.01
CA ALA A 222 -15.76 0.74 -0.89
C ALA A 222 -15.60 -0.52 -0.01
N VAL A 223 -14.75 -0.43 1.01
CA VAL A 223 -14.51 -1.52 1.94
C VAL A 223 -15.66 -1.45 2.93
N GLU A 224 -16.73 -2.21 2.69
CA GLU A 224 -17.82 -2.40 3.66
C GLU A 224 -17.31 -3.20 4.90
N LEU A 225 -16.27 -2.72 5.59
CA LEU A 225 -15.75 -3.31 6.84
C LEU A 225 -16.68 -3.02 8.03
N GLN A 226 -17.61 -2.05 7.90
CA GLN A 226 -18.45 -1.57 9.01
C GLN A 226 -19.92 -2.04 8.95
N THR A 227 -20.36 -2.68 7.86
CA THR A 227 -21.71 -3.28 7.79
C THR A 227 -21.61 -4.76 7.45
N PRO A 228 -21.97 -5.67 8.37
CA PRO A 228 -22.03 -7.10 8.05
C PRO A 228 -23.19 -7.34 7.08
N ARG A 229 -22.92 -7.30 5.77
CA ARG A 229 -23.83 -7.88 4.79
C ARG A 229 -23.69 -9.40 4.83
N ARG A 230 -24.82 -10.10 4.70
CA ARG A 230 -24.94 -11.56 4.83
C ARG A 230 -24.20 -12.39 3.75
N ASN A 231 -23.56 -11.75 2.76
CA ASN A 231 -22.84 -12.44 1.69
C ASN A 231 -21.34 -12.51 1.99
N SER A 232 -20.87 -13.70 2.42
CA SER A 232 -19.47 -13.98 2.74
C SER A 232 -18.50 -13.72 1.58
N ASP A 233 -18.93 -13.97 0.35
CA ASP A 233 -18.04 -14.03 -0.82
C ASP A 233 -17.73 -12.63 -1.38
N ALA A 234 -18.70 -11.71 -1.35
CA ALA A 234 -18.51 -10.31 -1.73
C ALA A 234 -17.62 -9.56 -0.72
N GLN A 235 -17.69 -9.95 0.56
CA GLN A 235 -16.82 -9.41 1.60
C GLN A 235 -15.39 -9.94 1.46
N ALA A 236 -15.22 -11.24 1.21
CA ALA A 236 -13.91 -11.84 1.02
C ALA A 236 -13.17 -11.29 -0.21
N THR A 237 -13.86 -11.11 -1.34
CA THR A 237 -13.29 -10.50 -2.55
C THR A 237 -12.89 -9.04 -2.33
N SER A 238 -13.72 -8.24 -1.67
CA SER A 238 -13.38 -6.84 -1.33
C SER A 238 -12.16 -6.74 -0.42
N THR A 239 -12.02 -7.65 0.55
CA THR A 239 -10.84 -7.75 1.43
C THR A 239 -9.58 -8.16 0.66
N THR A 240 -9.66 -9.12 -0.26
CA THR A 240 -8.51 -9.52 -1.10
C THR A 240 -8.03 -8.36 -1.97
N VAL A 241 -8.94 -7.70 -2.68
CA VAL A 241 -8.60 -6.57 -3.57
C VAL A 241 -8.03 -5.41 -2.75
N PHE A 242 -8.53 -5.20 -1.52
CA PHE A 242 -7.93 -4.25 -0.58
C PHE A 242 -6.48 -4.59 -0.24
N HIS A 243 -6.20 -5.82 0.21
CA HIS A 243 -4.82 -6.24 0.49
C HIS A 243 -3.92 -6.12 -0.74
N GLU A 244 -4.41 -6.54 -1.91
CA GLU A 244 -3.65 -6.40 -3.15
C GLU A 244 -3.32 -4.95 -3.51
N PHE A 245 -4.23 -4.02 -3.22
CA PHE A 245 -4.01 -2.59 -3.42
C PHE A 245 -2.95 -2.06 -2.45
N VAL A 246 -3.07 -2.38 -1.16
CA VAL A 246 -2.10 -1.96 -0.13
C VAL A 246 -0.70 -2.49 -0.43
N ASP A 247 -0.57 -3.76 -0.81
CA ASP A 247 0.71 -4.38 -1.17
C ASP A 247 1.39 -3.71 -2.38
N LEU A 248 0.59 -3.13 -3.28
CA LEU A 248 1.07 -2.53 -4.52
C LEU A 248 1.58 -1.10 -4.34
N MET A 249 1.05 -0.38 -3.34
CA MET A 249 1.34 1.03 -3.11
C MET A 249 2.83 1.33 -2.83
N PRO A 250 3.56 0.56 -2.00
CA PRO A 250 5.00 0.75 -1.81
C PRO A 250 5.78 0.58 -3.12
N LEU A 251 5.45 -0.45 -3.90
CA LEU A 251 6.13 -0.76 -5.16
C LEU A 251 5.89 0.31 -6.23
N ILE A 252 4.66 0.82 -6.33
CA ILE A 252 4.32 1.95 -7.19
C ILE A 252 5.11 3.19 -6.78
N THR A 253 5.25 3.43 -5.48
CA THR A 253 6.00 4.56 -4.99
C THR A 253 7.48 4.46 -5.38
N GLU A 254 8.09 3.30 -5.19
CA GLU A 254 9.46 3.04 -5.60
C GLU A 254 9.64 3.16 -7.12
N ALA A 255 8.72 2.61 -7.92
CA ALA A 255 8.74 2.72 -9.38
C ALA A 255 8.70 4.19 -9.84
N ASN A 256 7.88 5.01 -9.18
CA ASN A 256 7.81 6.46 -9.43
C ASN A 256 9.13 7.16 -9.06
N ALA A 257 9.78 6.75 -7.97
CA ALA A 257 11.09 7.28 -7.57
C ALA A 257 12.15 7.04 -8.64
N ILE A 258 12.25 5.79 -9.09
CA ILE A 258 13.17 5.37 -10.13
C ILE A 258 12.90 6.16 -11.41
N SER A 259 11.63 6.30 -11.79
CA SER A 259 11.24 7.08 -12.97
C SER A 259 11.65 8.55 -12.89
N GLU A 260 11.50 9.17 -11.71
CA GLU A 260 11.89 10.57 -11.46
C GLU A 260 13.41 10.74 -11.55
N GLU A 261 14.17 9.91 -10.85
CA GLU A 261 15.63 10.00 -10.81
C GLU A 261 16.29 9.70 -12.17
N MET A 262 15.74 8.73 -12.89
CA MET A 262 16.20 8.37 -14.23
C MET A 262 15.62 9.28 -15.34
N ASN A 263 14.82 10.28 -15.01
CA ASN A 263 14.13 11.18 -15.94
C ASN A 263 13.36 10.42 -17.05
N LYS A 264 12.61 9.39 -16.66
CA LYS A 264 11.80 8.58 -17.58
C LYS A 264 10.45 9.21 -17.92
N TYR A 265 10.00 10.17 -17.11
CA TYR A 265 8.72 10.89 -17.27
C TYR A 265 7.48 9.98 -17.17
N VAL A 266 7.59 8.79 -16.57
CA VAL A 266 6.50 7.84 -16.43
C VAL A 266 5.97 7.84 -15.00
N LYS A 267 4.66 7.94 -14.85
CA LYS A 267 3.96 7.92 -13.57
C LYS A 267 3.11 6.66 -13.45
N PHE A 268 3.19 6.00 -12.31
CA PHE A 268 2.42 4.82 -11.94
C PHE A 268 1.38 5.18 -10.87
N GLU A 269 0.15 4.76 -11.07
CA GLU A 269 -0.98 4.97 -10.16
C GLU A 269 -1.77 3.66 -10.04
N ALA A 270 -2.13 3.25 -8.82
CA ALA A 270 -3.02 2.10 -8.63
C ALA A 270 -4.45 2.54 -8.92
N GLU A 271 -5.19 1.75 -9.68
CA GLU A 271 -6.61 1.95 -9.92
C GLU A 271 -7.34 0.63 -9.68
N VAL A 272 -8.60 0.70 -9.24
CA VAL A 272 -9.42 -0.49 -9.00
C VAL A 272 -10.44 -0.60 -10.12
N LYS A 273 -10.24 -1.58 -10.99
CA LYS A 273 -11.17 -1.89 -12.07
C LYS A 273 -12.40 -2.60 -11.51
N ASN A 274 -13.58 -2.05 -11.76
CA ASN A 274 -14.86 -2.66 -11.38
C ASN A 274 -15.51 -3.33 -12.61
N PHE A 275 -15.60 -4.66 -12.61
CA PHE A 275 -16.13 -5.42 -13.75
C PHE A 275 -17.62 -5.19 -13.97
N ALA A 276 -18.36 -4.74 -12.95
CA ALA A 276 -19.77 -4.34 -13.11
C ALA A 276 -19.97 -3.24 -14.16
N SER A 277 -18.92 -2.46 -14.47
CA SER A 277 -18.94 -1.42 -15.50
C SER A 277 -19.00 -1.99 -16.93
N HIS A 278 -18.77 -3.29 -17.10
CA HIS A 278 -18.68 -4.01 -18.38
C HIS A 278 -19.75 -5.10 -18.53
N GLU A 279 -20.64 -5.25 -17.55
CA GLU A 279 -21.65 -6.31 -17.54
C GLU A 279 -23.05 -5.74 -17.67
N THR A 280 -23.88 -6.39 -18.49
CA THR A 280 -25.26 -5.98 -18.74
C THR A 280 -26.18 -6.18 -17.53
N SER A 281 -25.79 -7.10 -16.65
CA SER A 281 -26.50 -7.48 -15.44
C SER A 281 -25.73 -6.98 -14.22
N ALA A 282 -26.39 -6.30 -13.29
CA ALA A 282 -25.80 -5.78 -12.05
C ALA A 282 -25.48 -6.88 -11.00
N LYS A 283 -25.02 -8.05 -11.42
CA LYS A 283 -24.81 -9.23 -10.55
C LYS A 283 -23.35 -9.41 -10.14
N THR A 284 -22.39 -8.99 -10.95
CA THR A 284 -20.97 -9.11 -10.58
C THR A 284 -20.57 -8.06 -9.55
N THR A 285 -19.77 -8.49 -8.58
CA THR A 285 -19.04 -7.62 -7.65
C THR A 285 -17.54 -7.79 -7.81
N GLU A 286 -17.10 -8.39 -8.93
CA GLU A 286 -15.69 -8.64 -9.20
C GLU A 286 -14.95 -7.30 -9.39
N LYS A 287 -13.79 -7.20 -8.73
CA LYS A 287 -12.90 -6.06 -8.81
C LYS A 287 -11.47 -6.58 -8.99
N GLU A 288 -10.65 -5.83 -9.72
CA GLU A 288 -9.23 -6.14 -9.94
C GLU A 288 -8.40 -4.88 -9.70
N VAL A 289 -7.26 -5.03 -9.02
CA VAL A 289 -6.27 -3.95 -8.90
C VAL A 289 -5.40 -3.92 -10.15
N VAL A 290 -5.39 -2.77 -10.82
CA VAL A 290 -4.57 -2.51 -11.99
C VAL A 290 -3.65 -1.31 -11.75
N VAL A 291 -2.60 -1.19 -12.55
CA VAL A 291 -1.69 -0.05 -12.51
C VAL A 291 -1.87 0.79 -13.76
N LYS A 292 -2.35 2.00 -13.59
CA LYS A 292 -2.33 3.00 -14.64
C LYS A 292 -0.94 3.59 -14.76
N VAL A 293 -0.45 3.59 -15.98
CA VAL A 293 0.87 4.09 -16.34
C VAL A 293 0.68 5.28 -17.26
N THR A 294 1.18 6.45 -16.90
CA THR A 294 1.05 7.67 -17.70
C THR A 294 2.43 8.22 -18.02
N ASN A 295 2.78 8.30 -19.29
CA ASN A 295 3.93 9.09 -19.70
C ASN A 295 3.54 10.59 -19.69
N THR A 296 4.10 11.34 -18.75
CA THR A 296 3.76 12.74 -18.51
C THR A 296 4.22 13.68 -19.63
N LEU A 297 5.21 13.28 -20.44
CA LEU A 297 5.73 14.04 -21.58
C LEU A 297 4.88 13.79 -22.83
N THR A 298 4.71 12.53 -23.22
CA THR A 298 3.97 12.14 -24.44
C THR A 298 2.46 12.05 -24.24
N LYS A 299 2.00 12.13 -22.99
CA LYS A 299 0.61 11.91 -22.58
C LYS A 299 0.05 10.53 -22.93
N LYS A 300 0.88 9.56 -23.33
CA LYS A 300 0.42 8.17 -23.54
C LYS A 300 0.09 7.50 -22.20
N VAL A 301 -0.99 6.74 -22.16
CA VAL A 301 -1.52 6.07 -20.96
C VAL A 301 -1.63 4.56 -21.20
N TRP A 302 -1.35 3.74 -20.20
CA TRP A 302 -1.55 2.28 -20.26
C TRP A 302 -2.21 1.80 -18.99
N THR A 303 -2.82 0.62 -19.05
CA THR A 303 -3.35 -0.10 -17.89
C THR A 303 -2.66 -1.44 -17.83
N TRP A 304 -1.85 -1.67 -16.79
CA TRP A 304 -1.13 -2.91 -16.57
C TRP A 304 -1.80 -3.73 -15.49
N SER A 305 -1.85 -5.06 -15.69
CA SER A 305 -2.21 -5.96 -14.59
C SER A 305 -1.14 -5.92 -13.50
N LYS A 306 -1.51 -6.27 -12.27
CA LYS A 306 -0.59 -6.43 -11.13
C LYS A 306 0.63 -7.29 -11.50
N ALA A 307 0.41 -8.43 -12.15
CA ALA A 307 1.47 -9.34 -12.57
C ALA A 307 2.45 -8.70 -13.57
N LYS A 308 1.93 -7.96 -14.57
CA LYS A 308 2.76 -7.24 -15.55
C LYS A 308 3.59 -6.16 -14.86
N PHE A 309 2.99 -5.40 -13.95
CA PHE A 309 3.70 -4.38 -13.19
C PHE A 309 4.81 -4.96 -12.32
N HIS A 310 4.58 -6.03 -11.57
CA HIS A 310 5.63 -6.69 -10.77
C HIS A 310 6.83 -7.12 -11.63
N ASN A 311 6.56 -7.74 -12.79
CA ASN A 311 7.63 -8.14 -13.70
C ASN A 311 8.42 -6.91 -14.19
N ARG A 312 7.73 -5.87 -14.66
CA ARG A 312 8.36 -4.62 -15.11
C ARG A 312 9.15 -3.94 -13.99
N LYS A 313 8.63 -3.93 -12.76
CA LYS A 313 9.29 -3.36 -11.57
C LYS A 313 10.62 -4.06 -11.27
N ASN A 314 10.66 -5.39 -11.30
CA ASN A 314 11.91 -6.12 -11.13
C ASN A 314 12.97 -5.72 -12.18
N ILE A 315 12.54 -5.45 -13.42
CA ILE A 315 13.44 -4.97 -14.49
C ILE A 315 13.84 -3.50 -14.23
N MET A 316 12.93 -2.65 -13.74
CA MET A 316 13.25 -1.28 -13.33
C MET A 316 14.36 -1.27 -12.28
N ASP A 317 14.31 -2.18 -11.30
CA ASP A 317 15.30 -2.27 -10.22
C ASP A 317 16.68 -2.65 -10.74
N GLN A 318 16.74 -3.61 -11.67
CA GLN A 318 18.00 -3.98 -12.32
C GLN A 318 18.58 -2.82 -13.13
N VAL A 319 17.73 -2.17 -13.94
CA VAL A 319 18.11 -1.02 -14.77
C VAL A 319 18.55 0.17 -13.92
N TYR A 320 17.91 0.39 -12.78
CA TYR A 320 18.26 1.43 -11.83
C TYR A 320 19.58 1.13 -11.12
N GLY A 321 19.81 -0.11 -10.70
CA GLY A 321 21.10 -0.54 -10.15
C GLY A 321 22.26 -0.25 -11.11
N GLU A 322 22.10 -0.62 -12.39
CA GLU A 322 23.10 -0.29 -13.42
C GLU A 322 23.27 1.22 -13.64
N PHE A 323 22.19 1.99 -13.54
CA PHE A 323 22.22 3.44 -13.65
C PHE A 323 23.00 4.08 -12.50
N CYS A 324 22.84 3.59 -11.27
CA CYS A 324 23.59 4.07 -10.11
C CYS A 324 25.09 3.77 -10.22
N GLU A 325 25.47 2.61 -10.79
CA GLU A 325 26.87 2.23 -10.94
C GLU A 325 27.57 2.90 -12.13
N PHE A 326 26.90 2.98 -13.28
CA PHE A 326 27.52 3.35 -14.56
C PHE A 326 26.89 4.59 -15.22
N GLY A 327 25.84 5.17 -14.65
CA GLY A 327 25.09 6.27 -15.23
C GLY A 327 24.12 5.85 -16.35
N ALA A 328 23.60 6.83 -17.08
CA ALA A 328 22.57 6.61 -18.11
C ALA A 328 23.08 5.77 -19.29
N LYS A 329 22.54 4.56 -19.44
CA LYS A 329 22.72 3.71 -20.62
C LYS A 329 21.54 3.83 -21.59
N LYS A 330 21.84 3.71 -22.88
CA LYS A 330 20.81 3.69 -23.94
C LYS A 330 20.16 2.31 -24.00
N ILE A 331 18.90 2.22 -23.59
CA ILE A 331 18.12 0.98 -23.61
C ILE A 331 17.30 0.96 -24.91
N ASN A 332 17.22 -0.20 -25.56
CA ASN A 332 16.33 -0.39 -26.70
C ASN A 332 14.87 -0.25 -26.25
N LYS A 333 14.04 0.47 -27.00
CA LYS A 333 12.61 0.70 -26.73
C LYS A 333 11.85 -0.59 -26.32
N LYS A 334 12.13 -1.74 -26.95
CA LYS A 334 11.48 -3.02 -26.62
C LYS A 334 11.86 -3.57 -25.24
N ASN A 335 13.04 -3.23 -24.75
CA ASN A 335 13.58 -3.68 -23.46
C ASN A 335 13.43 -2.61 -22.38
N ASP A 336 12.89 -1.44 -22.70
CA ASP A 336 12.68 -0.37 -21.73
C ASP A 336 11.51 -0.75 -20.81
N PRO A 337 11.73 -0.92 -19.49
CA PRO A 337 10.67 -1.30 -18.57
C PRO A 337 9.64 -0.19 -18.34
N PHE A 338 9.93 1.04 -18.78
CA PHE A 338 9.02 2.20 -18.70
C PHE A 338 8.20 2.40 -19.98
N TRP A 339 8.31 1.52 -20.97
CA TRP A 339 7.63 1.66 -22.26
C TRP A 339 6.80 0.43 -22.63
N ASP A 340 5.68 0.68 -23.30
CA ASP A 340 4.79 -0.33 -23.87
C ASP A 340 4.15 0.19 -25.18
N PRO A 341 3.74 -0.68 -26.12
CA PRO A 341 2.99 -0.27 -27.30
C PRO A 341 1.65 0.36 -26.88
N VAL A 342 1.15 1.30 -27.69
CA VAL A 342 -0.12 1.96 -27.38
C VAL A 342 -1.29 0.99 -27.54
N GLU A 343 -2.20 1.02 -26.57
CA GLU A 343 -3.43 0.25 -26.57
C GLU A 343 -4.63 1.19 -26.39
N ASP A 344 -5.82 0.68 -26.72
CA ASP A 344 -7.07 1.37 -26.43
C ASP A 344 -7.30 1.40 -24.92
N VAL A 345 -7.69 2.56 -24.39
CA VAL A 345 -7.87 2.78 -22.95
C VAL A 345 -9.35 2.92 -22.65
N PHE A 346 -9.87 2.14 -21.70
CA PHE A 346 -11.23 2.32 -21.21
C PHE A 346 -11.34 3.68 -20.50
N LEU A 347 -12.32 4.49 -20.89
CA LEU A 347 -12.54 5.81 -20.31
C LEU A 347 -13.70 5.77 -19.33
N GLY A 348 -14.83 5.19 -19.73
CA GLY A 348 -15.98 5.05 -18.85
C GLY A 348 -17.13 4.33 -19.50
N SER A 349 -18.17 4.01 -18.73
CA SER A 349 -19.37 3.36 -19.24
C SER A 349 -20.65 3.89 -18.60
N CYS A 350 -21.78 3.59 -19.25
CA CYS A 350 -23.12 3.82 -18.74
C CYS A 350 -24.02 2.62 -19.04
N HIS A 351 -25.09 2.50 -18.26
CA HIS A 351 -26.08 1.43 -18.36
C HIS A 351 -27.41 2.01 -18.83
N VAL A 352 -27.93 1.47 -19.93
CA VAL A 352 -29.22 1.87 -20.51
C VAL A 352 -30.19 0.71 -20.33
N TRP A 353 -31.12 0.85 -19.38
CA TRP A 353 -32.07 -0.22 -19.04
C TRP A 353 -33.05 -0.47 -20.18
N LEU A 354 -33.21 -1.74 -20.57
CA LEU A 354 -34.04 -2.13 -21.71
C LEU A 354 -35.53 -2.25 -21.38
N GLN A 355 -35.92 -2.01 -20.12
CA GLN A 355 -37.29 -2.17 -19.67
C GLN A 355 -38.31 -1.42 -20.54
N PRO A 356 -38.10 -0.16 -20.97
CA PRO A 356 -39.02 0.53 -21.88
C PRO A 356 -39.23 -0.20 -23.22
N ILE A 357 -38.20 -0.87 -23.75
CA ILE A 357 -38.28 -1.62 -25.01
C ILE A 357 -39.20 -2.85 -24.87
N ALA A 358 -39.29 -3.45 -23.66
CA ALA A 358 -40.24 -4.52 -23.38
C ALA A 358 -41.71 -4.08 -23.50
N TYR A 359 -41.97 -2.77 -23.53
CA TYR A 359 -43.30 -2.18 -23.71
C TYR A 359 -43.45 -1.46 -25.06
N ASN A 360 -42.51 -1.67 -26.01
CA ASN A 360 -42.43 -0.93 -27.28
C ASN A 360 -42.35 0.60 -27.09
N MET A 361 -41.77 1.08 -26.00
CA MET A 361 -41.51 2.51 -25.79
C MET A 361 -40.10 2.87 -26.24
N GLU A 362 -39.92 4.08 -26.76
CA GLU A 362 -38.59 4.60 -27.10
C GLU A 362 -37.85 5.12 -25.86
N ILE A 363 -36.51 5.07 -25.93
CA ILE A 363 -35.60 5.69 -24.99
C ILE A 363 -34.88 6.79 -25.75
N ASP A 364 -34.93 8.03 -25.27
CA ASP A 364 -34.23 9.18 -25.86
C ASP A 364 -33.70 10.08 -24.73
N GLU A 365 -32.50 9.77 -24.23
CA GLU A 365 -31.96 10.40 -23.03
C GLU A 365 -30.43 10.61 -23.08
N HIS A 366 -29.94 11.49 -22.20
CA HIS A 366 -28.51 11.72 -21.98
C HIS A 366 -28.01 10.94 -20.76
N PHE A 367 -26.91 10.21 -20.95
CA PHE A 367 -26.28 9.40 -19.92
C PHE A 367 -24.87 9.89 -19.63
N ALA A 368 -24.54 10.05 -18.34
CA ALA A 368 -23.17 10.29 -17.89
C ALA A 368 -22.35 8.98 -17.96
N LEU A 369 -21.19 9.05 -18.61
CA LEU A 369 -20.22 7.96 -18.71
C LEU A 369 -19.22 8.09 -17.56
N HIS A 370 -19.17 7.08 -16.68
CA HIS A 370 -18.33 7.10 -15.49
C HIS A 370 -17.13 6.18 -15.65
N ASN A 371 -15.95 6.63 -15.22
CA ASN A 371 -14.79 5.75 -15.08
C ASN A 371 -14.92 4.85 -13.83
N TYR A 372 -13.91 4.00 -13.57
CA TYR A 372 -13.94 3.10 -12.41
C TYR A 372 -14.00 3.80 -11.03
N HIS A 373 -13.61 5.07 -10.95
CA HIS A 373 -13.69 5.88 -9.73
C HIS A 373 -15.05 6.60 -9.59
N GLY A 374 -16.01 6.31 -10.48
CA GLY A 374 -17.31 6.99 -10.50
C GLY A 374 -17.25 8.42 -10.99
N LYS A 375 -16.14 8.84 -11.63
CA LYS A 375 -15.98 10.20 -12.14
C LYS A 375 -16.52 10.31 -13.57
N GLU A 376 -17.35 11.31 -13.83
CA GLU A 376 -17.96 11.56 -15.15
C GLU A 376 -16.92 11.99 -16.20
N GLU A 377 -16.60 11.13 -17.17
CA GLU A 377 -15.64 11.39 -18.26
C GLU A 377 -16.27 12.03 -19.50
N ALA A 378 -17.57 11.84 -19.71
CA ALA A 378 -18.34 12.36 -20.83
C ALA A 378 -19.85 12.22 -20.59
N VAL A 379 -20.65 12.89 -21.42
CA VAL A 379 -22.10 12.69 -21.49
C VAL A 379 -22.46 12.24 -22.91
N ILE A 380 -23.14 11.10 -23.03
CA ILE A 380 -23.55 10.52 -24.30
C ILE A 380 -25.07 10.60 -24.46
N HIS A 381 -25.51 11.01 -25.65
CA HIS A 381 -26.91 10.95 -26.04
C HIS A 381 -27.21 9.56 -26.62
N VAL A 382 -28.20 8.88 -26.07
CA VAL A 382 -28.56 7.52 -26.48
C VAL A 382 -30.02 7.48 -26.87
N GLN A 383 -30.27 6.92 -28.04
CA GLN A 383 -31.61 6.62 -28.51
C GLN A 383 -31.77 5.12 -28.74
N VAL A 384 -32.81 4.52 -28.16
CA VAL A 384 -33.19 3.12 -28.41
C VAL A 384 -34.64 3.10 -28.84
N VAL A 385 -34.88 2.80 -30.11
CA VAL A 385 -36.20 2.99 -30.75
C VAL A 385 -36.71 1.66 -31.29
N PRO A 386 -37.85 1.15 -30.78
CA PRO A 386 -38.53 0.00 -31.36
C PRO A 386 -38.83 0.23 -32.84
N CYS A 387 -38.58 -0.77 -33.69
CA CYS A 387 -38.68 -0.61 -35.13
C CYS A 387 -39.27 -1.83 -35.84
N ASN A 388 -39.78 -1.60 -37.04
CA ASN A 388 -40.20 -2.69 -37.91
C ASN A 388 -38.99 -3.37 -38.59
N ASN A 389 -39.23 -4.45 -39.34
CA ASN A 389 -38.17 -5.20 -40.05
C ASN A 389 -37.35 -4.35 -41.04
N LYS A 390 -37.83 -3.15 -41.42
CA LYS A 390 -37.12 -2.22 -42.31
C LYS A 390 -36.36 -1.13 -41.54
N GLY A 391 -36.30 -1.22 -40.21
CA GLY A 391 -35.61 -0.25 -39.34
C GLY A 391 -36.37 1.07 -39.15
N ARG A 392 -37.66 1.14 -39.53
CA ARG A 392 -38.46 2.35 -39.29
C ARG A 392 -39.05 2.31 -37.88
N PRO A 393 -39.03 3.43 -37.13
CA PRO A 393 -39.64 3.53 -35.81
C PRO A 393 -41.08 3.04 -35.81
N LEU A 394 -41.47 2.33 -34.75
CA LEU A 394 -42.86 2.07 -34.46
C LEU A 394 -43.50 3.35 -33.89
N GLY A 395 -44.79 3.57 -34.13
CA GLY A 395 -45.52 4.70 -33.55
C GLY A 395 -46.15 4.34 -32.21
N ASP A 396 -46.71 5.35 -31.53
CA ASP A 396 -47.34 5.21 -30.20
C ASP A 396 -48.44 4.14 -30.14
N ASP A 397 -49.12 3.88 -31.26
CA ASP A 397 -50.15 2.83 -31.38
C ASP A 397 -49.62 1.40 -31.16
N SER A 398 -48.30 1.21 -31.14
CA SER A 398 -47.63 -0.09 -30.95
C SER A 398 -47.21 -0.38 -29.50
N ILE A 399 -47.37 0.58 -28.60
CA ILE A 399 -47.05 0.45 -27.18
C ILE A 399 -47.98 -0.59 -26.55
N VAL A 400 -47.41 -1.52 -25.79
CA VAL A 400 -48.16 -2.58 -25.10
C VAL A 400 -48.30 -2.27 -23.62
N THR A 401 -49.42 -2.68 -23.02
CA THR A 401 -49.67 -2.51 -21.58
C THR A 401 -49.05 -3.61 -20.74
N ASP A 402 -48.94 -4.81 -21.30
CA ASP A 402 -48.29 -5.96 -20.68
C ASP A 402 -47.14 -6.45 -21.58
N ALA A 403 -45.96 -6.64 -21.00
CA ALA A 403 -44.77 -7.06 -21.73
C ALA A 403 -44.91 -8.50 -22.27
N ASP A 404 -45.74 -9.33 -21.62
CA ASP A 404 -46.02 -10.69 -22.06
C ASP A 404 -46.73 -10.74 -23.43
N GLU A 405 -47.37 -9.65 -23.86
CA GLU A 405 -47.95 -9.53 -25.21
C GLU A 405 -46.91 -9.65 -26.32
N LEU A 406 -45.63 -9.36 -26.02
CA LEU A 406 -44.54 -9.52 -26.98
C LEU A 406 -44.11 -10.97 -27.16
N LEU A 407 -44.49 -11.89 -26.26
CA LEU A 407 -44.10 -13.29 -26.38
C LEU A 407 -44.53 -13.87 -27.72
N ASP A 408 -43.62 -14.61 -28.33
CA ASP A 408 -43.80 -15.23 -29.62
C ASP A 408 -43.96 -14.29 -30.83
N SER A 409 -43.87 -12.97 -30.63
CA SER A 409 -43.87 -11.95 -31.68
C SER A 409 -42.44 -11.55 -32.11
N PRO A 410 -42.23 -11.00 -33.32
CA PRO A 410 -40.94 -10.43 -33.70
C PRO A 410 -40.72 -9.07 -33.02
N LEU A 411 -39.53 -8.85 -32.50
CA LEU A 411 -39.13 -7.57 -31.90
C LEU A 411 -37.84 -7.10 -32.56
N ASN A 412 -37.85 -5.87 -33.10
CA ASN A 412 -36.63 -5.20 -33.55
C ASN A 412 -36.55 -3.83 -32.92
N TYR A 413 -35.33 -3.35 -32.72
CA TYR A 413 -35.09 -1.99 -32.25
C TYR A 413 -33.75 -1.49 -32.81
N VAL A 414 -33.63 -0.16 -32.91
CA VAL A 414 -32.43 0.51 -33.36
C VAL A 414 -31.80 1.25 -32.19
N ILE A 415 -30.50 1.02 -31.97
CA ILE A 415 -29.67 1.77 -31.03
C ILE A 415 -28.95 2.84 -31.85
N MET A 416 -29.12 4.10 -31.48
CA MET A 416 -28.44 5.24 -32.08
C MET A 416 -27.65 5.99 -31.00
N LEU A 417 -26.43 6.39 -31.36
CA LEU A 417 -25.59 7.27 -30.54
C LEU A 417 -25.33 8.52 -31.38
N PRO A 418 -26.17 9.56 -31.28
CA PRO A 418 -26.04 10.73 -32.13
C PRO A 418 -24.80 11.54 -31.77
N GLN A 419 -24.57 11.76 -30.48
CA GLN A 419 -23.54 12.65 -29.98
C GLN A 419 -22.95 12.19 -28.65
N CYS A 420 -21.66 12.47 -28.45
CA CYS A 420 -20.97 12.37 -27.17
C CYS A 420 -20.22 13.68 -26.90
N MET A 421 -20.45 14.24 -25.70
CA MET A 421 -20.04 15.58 -25.31
C MET A 421 -19.13 15.55 -24.08
N GLY A 422 -18.30 16.59 -23.93
CA GLY A 422 -17.50 16.79 -22.72
C GLY A 422 -16.40 15.76 -22.51
N VAL A 423 -15.97 15.08 -23.58
CA VAL A 423 -15.00 13.98 -23.53
C VAL A 423 -13.63 14.48 -23.05
N ARG A 424 -13.33 14.28 -21.76
CA ARG A 424 -12.09 14.79 -21.13
C ARG A 424 -10.83 14.27 -21.81
N TRP A 425 -10.84 13.01 -22.25
CA TRP A 425 -9.72 12.36 -22.93
C TRP A 425 -9.16 13.12 -24.14
N ILE A 426 -10.04 13.66 -25.00
CA ILE A 426 -9.69 14.42 -26.21
C ILE A 426 -9.35 15.88 -25.86
N MET A 427 -9.96 16.42 -24.81
CA MET A 427 -9.66 17.79 -24.35
C MET A 427 -8.25 17.92 -23.77
N GLU A 428 -7.75 16.86 -23.14
CA GLU A 428 -6.39 16.82 -22.59
C GLU A 428 -5.30 16.76 -23.66
N ASP A 429 -5.55 16.06 -24.77
CA ASP A 429 -4.61 15.96 -25.89
C ASP A 429 -5.38 15.77 -27.21
N LYS A 430 -5.18 16.74 -28.12
CA LYS A 430 -5.85 16.80 -29.41
C LYS A 430 -5.41 15.71 -30.39
N SER A 431 -4.32 14.98 -30.13
CA SER A 431 -3.86 13.86 -30.96
C SER A 431 -4.63 12.57 -30.69
N ARG A 432 -5.48 12.55 -29.65
CA ARG A 432 -6.25 11.39 -29.23
C ARG A 432 -7.58 11.29 -29.97
N GLY A 433 -8.09 10.07 -30.02
CA GLY A 433 -9.43 9.78 -30.54
C GLY A 433 -10.25 8.96 -29.55
N VAL A 434 -11.50 8.70 -29.91
CA VAL A 434 -12.42 7.86 -29.14
C VAL A 434 -13.31 7.02 -30.04
N PHE A 435 -13.88 5.97 -29.46
CA PHE A 435 -14.96 5.18 -30.04
C PHE A 435 -15.79 4.56 -28.92
N CYS A 436 -17.00 4.11 -29.26
CA CYS A 436 -17.88 3.42 -28.34
C CYS A 436 -17.92 1.92 -28.62
N ARG A 437 -18.02 1.11 -27.57
CA ARG A 437 -18.40 -0.30 -27.63
C ARG A 437 -19.76 -0.48 -26.96
N ILE A 438 -20.61 -1.30 -27.54
CA ILE A 438 -21.96 -1.55 -27.08
C ILE A 438 -22.09 -3.05 -26.82
N ILE A 439 -22.44 -3.38 -25.58
CA ILE A 439 -22.66 -4.75 -25.12
C ILE A 439 -24.16 -4.91 -24.92
N VAL A 440 -24.76 -5.78 -25.71
CA VAL A 440 -26.21 -6.04 -25.69
C VAL A 440 -26.47 -7.37 -24.97
N PRO A 441 -27.43 -7.43 -24.03
CA PRO A 441 -27.84 -8.67 -23.37
C PRO A 441 -28.08 -9.82 -24.35
N GLY A 442 -27.47 -10.98 -24.09
CA GLY A 442 -27.66 -12.19 -24.89
C GLY A 442 -26.94 -12.22 -26.25
N GLU A 443 -26.35 -11.10 -26.69
CA GLU A 443 -25.51 -11.05 -27.90
C GLU A 443 -24.06 -11.38 -27.58
N LYS A 444 -23.42 -12.20 -28.41
CA LYS A 444 -22.01 -12.60 -28.21
C LYS A 444 -21.01 -11.58 -28.73
N ASN A 445 -21.43 -10.77 -29.70
CA ASN A 445 -20.54 -9.85 -30.40
C ASN A 445 -20.69 -8.45 -29.83
N ILE A 446 -19.56 -7.85 -29.47
CA ILE A 446 -19.51 -6.45 -29.06
C ILE A 446 -19.60 -5.58 -30.31
N ILE A 447 -20.57 -4.67 -30.32
CA ILE A 447 -20.77 -3.75 -31.45
C ILE A 447 -19.89 -2.52 -31.21
N SER A 448 -19.10 -2.11 -32.19
CA SER A 448 -18.17 -0.98 -32.05
C SER A 448 -18.48 0.14 -33.03
N SER A 449 -18.43 1.39 -32.57
CA SER A 449 -18.51 2.57 -33.43
C SER A 449 -17.20 2.79 -34.18
N LYS A 450 -17.23 3.68 -35.18
CA LYS A 450 -16.01 4.17 -35.82
C LYS A 450 -15.19 5.01 -34.82
N ARG A 451 -13.88 5.00 -35.01
CA ARG A 451 -12.94 5.85 -34.27
C ARG A 451 -13.02 7.28 -34.79
N ILE A 452 -13.19 8.24 -33.88
CA ILE A 452 -13.27 9.66 -34.20
C ILE A 452 -12.12 10.38 -33.51
N TRP A 453 -11.46 11.25 -34.28
CA TRP A 453 -10.27 11.98 -33.86
C TRP A 453 -10.53 13.49 -33.91
N ASN A 454 -9.85 14.24 -33.06
CA ASN A 454 -9.72 15.71 -33.14
C ASN A 454 -11.04 16.51 -33.07
N LYS A 455 -12.10 15.96 -32.46
CA LYS A 455 -13.40 16.65 -32.31
C LYS A 455 -13.90 16.57 -30.85
N PRO A 456 -13.95 17.68 -30.10
CA PRO A 456 -14.41 17.70 -28.71
C PRO A 456 -15.95 17.60 -28.57
N GLN A 457 -16.69 17.96 -29.62
CA GLN A 457 -18.07 17.54 -29.83
C GLN A 457 -18.05 16.43 -30.88
N THR A 458 -18.26 15.20 -30.42
CA THR A 458 -18.19 14.02 -31.27
C THR A 458 -19.59 13.70 -31.72
N GLU A 459 -19.99 14.18 -32.91
CA GLU A 459 -21.05 13.52 -33.67
C GLU A 459 -20.60 12.09 -33.92
N LEU A 460 -21.14 11.16 -33.13
CA LEU A 460 -20.81 9.75 -33.25
C LEU A 460 -21.45 9.16 -34.50
N ASP A 461 -22.65 9.66 -34.84
CA ASP A 461 -23.51 9.23 -35.97
C ASP A 461 -23.50 7.70 -36.13
N PHE A 462 -23.69 7.02 -35.01
CA PHE A 462 -23.65 5.58 -34.94
C PHE A 462 -25.06 5.01 -34.86
N THR A 463 -25.32 3.96 -35.63
CA THR A 463 -26.60 3.25 -35.65
C THR A 463 -26.37 1.75 -35.73
N ALA A 464 -27.02 0.99 -34.86
CA ALA A 464 -27.05 -0.48 -34.89
C ALA A 464 -28.47 -0.98 -34.74
N GLN A 465 -28.85 -1.98 -35.55
CA GLN A 465 -30.16 -2.61 -35.48
C GLN A 465 -30.04 -3.98 -34.82
N ILE A 466 -30.90 -4.24 -33.83
CA ILE A 466 -31.06 -5.54 -33.18
C ILE A 466 -32.37 -6.17 -33.66
N GLN A 467 -32.31 -7.47 -33.99
CA GLN A 467 -33.44 -8.19 -34.56
C GLN A 467 -33.66 -9.52 -33.82
N HIS A 468 -34.82 -9.65 -33.18
CA HIS A 468 -35.30 -10.90 -32.62
C HIS A 468 -36.45 -11.42 -33.48
N LYS A 469 -36.20 -12.54 -34.18
CA LYS A 469 -37.24 -13.20 -35.00
C LYS A 469 -38.48 -13.59 -34.19
N LYS A 470 -38.27 -13.94 -32.92
CA LYS A 470 -39.30 -14.37 -31.98
C LYS A 470 -38.83 -14.02 -30.57
N VAL A 471 -39.61 -13.24 -29.82
CA VAL A 471 -39.36 -12.98 -28.41
C VAL A 471 -39.68 -14.25 -27.62
N THR A 472 -38.68 -14.73 -26.89
CA THR A 472 -38.81 -15.85 -25.96
C THR A 472 -38.90 -15.31 -24.54
N SER A 473 -39.40 -16.10 -23.58
CA SER A 473 -39.40 -15.70 -22.16
C SER A 473 -38.00 -15.28 -21.68
N LYS A 474 -36.94 -15.92 -22.17
CA LYS A 474 -35.56 -15.48 -21.88
C LYS A 474 -35.27 -14.06 -22.38
N ILE A 475 -35.64 -13.74 -23.61
CA ILE A 475 -35.40 -12.40 -24.18
C ILE A 475 -36.23 -11.36 -23.43
N LEU A 476 -37.49 -11.69 -23.10
CA LEU A 476 -38.36 -10.82 -22.32
C LEU A 476 -37.78 -10.53 -20.93
N ASP A 477 -37.32 -11.57 -20.22
CA ASP A 477 -36.64 -11.43 -18.93
C ASP A 477 -35.39 -10.55 -19.04
N GLN A 478 -34.62 -10.68 -20.12
CA GLN A 478 -33.44 -9.85 -20.38
C GLN A 478 -33.83 -8.38 -20.61
N LEU A 479 -34.87 -8.09 -21.38
CA LEU A 479 -35.35 -6.72 -21.57
C LEU A 479 -35.80 -6.09 -20.24
N LEU A 480 -36.45 -6.87 -19.37
CA LEU A 480 -36.96 -6.37 -18.10
C LEU A 480 -35.90 -6.22 -17.00
N THR A 481 -34.81 -7.00 -17.04
CA THR A 481 -33.87 -7.12 -15.92
C THR A 481 -32.42 -6.78 -16.24
N GLU A 482 -32.10 -6.51 -17.52
CA GLU A 482 -30.74 -6.17 -17.95
C GLU A 482 -30.68 -4.81 -18.66
N SER A 483 -29.46 -4.33 -18.83
CA SER A 483 -29.15 -3.07 -19.49
C SER A 483 -28.22 -3.28 -20.68
N ILE A 484 -28.28 -2.40 -21.67
CA ILE A 484 -27.19 -2.23 -22.62
C ILE A 484 -26.06 -1.50 -21.90
N VAL A 485 -24.84 -2.02 -22.00
CA VAL A 485 -23.64 -1.31 -21.55
C VAL A 485 -23.06 -0.56 -22.74
N ILE A 486 -22.88 0.75 -22.61
CA ILE A 486 -22.16 1.56 -23.58
C ILE A 486 -20.85 1.98 -22.94
N GLU A 487 -19.74 1.54 -23.53
CA GLU A 487 -18.39 1.86 -23.09
C GLU A 487 -17.75 2.88 -24.03
N LEU A 488 -17.10 3.88 -23.47
CA LEU A 488 -16.26 4.83 -24.19
C LEU A 488 -14.80 4.42 -24.07
N TRP A 489 -14.13 4.30 -25.20
CA TRP A 489 -12.72 3.91 -25.31
C TRP A 489 -11.90 5.00 -25.99
N GLY A 490 -10.69 5.23 -25.49
CA GLY A 490 -9.74 6.22 -25.97
C GLY A 490 -8.61 5.61 -26.80
N THR A 491 -8.19 6.32 -27.83
CA THR A 491 -7.16 5.91 -28.80
C THR A 491 -6.02 6.94 -28.80
N GLN A 492 -4.76 6.50 -28.99
CA GLN A 492 -3.59 7.30 -28.57
C GLN A 492 -2.54 7.55 -29.64
N ASP A 493 -2.75 7.06 -30.86
CA ASP A 493 -1.89 7.35 -32.01
C ASP A 493 -2.63 6.84 -33.26
N PRO A 494 -2.82 7.65 -34.31
CA PRO A 494 -3.36 7.15 -35.57
C PRO A 494 -2.37 6.24 -36.33
N SER A 495 -1.08 6.33 -36.00
CA SER A 495 0.04 5.87 -36.84
C SER A 495 0.61 4.49 -36.47
N GLU A 496 0.32 4.00 -35.25
CA GLU A 496 0.84 2.71 -34.74
C GLU A 496 -0.23 1.59 -34.77
N ILE A 497 -1.36 1.79 -35.47
CA ILE A 497 -2.45 0.81 -35.57
C ILE A 497 -2.16 -0.22 -36.67
N GLU A 498 -1.34 -1.23 -36.40
CA GLU A 498 -1.43 -2.51 -37.11
C GLU A 498 -2.58 -3.32 -36.50
N HIS A 499 -3.76 -3.30 -37.13
CA HIS A 499 -4.83 -4.24 -36.78
C HIS A 499 -4.59 -5.59 -37.45
N PRO A 500 -4.63 -6.72 -36.73
CA PRO A 500 -4.97 -7.99 -37.35
C PRO A 500 -6.48 -7.98 -37.66
N GLU A 501 -6.82 -7.93 -38.95
CA GLU A 501 -8.19 -8.13 -39.40
C GLU A 501 -8.72 -9.49 -38.93
N SER A 502 -9.89 -9.45 -38.32
CA SER A 502 -10.70 -10.60 -37.99
C SER A 502 -11.17 -11.31 -39.27
N ASN A 503 -10.48 -12.37 -39.66
CA ASN A 503 -11.08 -13.46 -40.41
C ASN A 503 -11.10 -14.70 -39.53
N GLY A 504 -12.31 -15.24 -39.33
CA GLY A 504 -12.57 -16.28 -38.35
C GLY A 504 -11.81 -17.58 -38.62
N GLN A 505 -11.25 -18.15 -37.56
CA GLN A 505 -11.37 -19.56 -37.19
C GLN A 505 -10.82 -19.73 -35.78
N ILE A 506 -11.67 -20.24 -34.88
CA ILE A 506 -11.23 -20.78 -33.59
C ILE A 506 -10.36 -22.00 -33.91
N HIS A 507 -9.10 -22.02 -33.47
CA HIS A 507 -8.50 -23.24 -32.93
C HIS A 507 -7.35 -22.90 -31.95
N PRO A 508 -7.18 -23.74 -30.91
CA PRO A 508 -6.28 -23.51 -29.79
C PRO A 508 -4.83 -23.83 -30.17
N HIS A 509 -3.91 -23.31 -29.37
CA HIS A 509 -2.54 -23.78 -29.08
C HIS A 509 -1.56 -22.60 -29.07
N LEU A 510 -1.29 -22.13 -27.84
CA LEU A 510 -0.01 -21.53 -27.47
C LEU A 510 1.11 -22.47 -27.94
N ASN A 511 2.12 -21.92 -28.62
CA ASN A 511 3.44 -22.50 -28.62
C ASN A 511 4.40 -21.50 -27.98
N VAL A 512 4.78 -21.85 -26.76
CA VAL A 512 5.89 -21.32 -25.99
C VAL A 512 7.14 -21.92 -26.60
N ASP A 513 8.06 -21.10 -27.10
CA ASP A 513 9.51 -21.37 -27.09
C ASP A 513 10.23 -20.23 -27.82
N ILE A 514 10.96 -19.42 -27.06
CA ILE A 514 12.32 -18.89 -27.32
C ILE A 514 12.63 -18.07 -26.07
N LEU A 515 13.31 -18.70 -25.11
CA LEU A 515 14.19 -18.08 -24.12
C LEU A 515 14.91 -19.22 -23.40
N SER A 516 15.81 -19.89 -24.13
CA SER A 516 16.86 -20.68 -23.52
C SER A 516 18.18 -19.96 -23.77
N GLN A 517 18.78 -19.46 -22.69
CA GLN A 517 20.21 -19.50 -22.36
C GLN A 517 20.59 -18.32 -21.45
N ALA A 518 20.52 -18.57 -20.15
CA ALA A 518 21.46 -18.07 -19.15
C ALA A 518 21.20 -18.85 -17.85
N GLN A 519 21.98 -19.91 -17.60
CA GLN A 519 22.08 -20.51 -16.27
C GLN A 519 23.26 -19.84 -15.56
N GLU A 520 23.03 -19.36 -14.35
CA GLU A 520 23.88 -19.71 -13.21
C GLU A 520 23.10 -19.58 -11.88
N GLU A 521 23.05 -20.74 -11.23
CA GLU A 521 22.65 -21.21 -9.89
C GLU A 521 21.98 -20.25 -8.87
N LYS A 522 20.68 -20.47 -8.67
CA LYS A 522 19.89 -20.16 -7.46
C LYS A 522 19.17 -21.45 -6.98
N PRO A 523 18.75 -21.56 -5.70
CA PRO A 523 18.07 -22.74 -5.19
C PRO A 523 16.76 -22.97 -5.96
N ASP A 524 16.48 -24.24 -6.25
CA ASP A 524 15.49 -24.62 -7.26
C ASP A 524 14.03 -24.56 -6.77
N TYR A 525 13.53 -23.34 -6.57
CA TYR A 525 12.12 -23.06 -6.28
C TYR A 525 11.20 -23.43 -7.45
N GLU A 526 11.73 -23.44 -8.67
CA GLU A 526 10.99 -23.76 -9.89
C GLU A 526 10.73 -25.27 -9.99
N THR A 527 11.75 -26.08 -9.71
CA THR A 527 11.75 -27.37 -8.99
C THR A 527 10.47 -27.71 -8.24
N ILE A 528 10.42 -27.15 -7.04
CA ILE A 528 9.39 -27.36 -6.02
C ILE A 528 8.03 -26.89 -6.53
N TYR A 529 7.97 -25.77 -7.27
CA TYR A 529 6.74 -25.25 -7.84
C TYR A 529 6.17 -26.17 -8.93
N LYS A 530 7.00 -26.63 -9.87
CA LYS A 530 6.62 -27.58 -10.92
C LYS A 530 6.18 -28.92 -10.33
N GLU A 531 6.89 -29.42 -9.31
CA GLU A 531 6.51 -30.63 -8.58
C GLU A 531 5.18 -30.46 -7.82
N ASN A 532 4.93 -29.31 -7.20
CA ASN A 532 3.66 -29.01 -6.52
C ASN A 532 2.50 -28.87 -7.50
N VAL A 533 2.73 -28.27 -8.67
CA VAL A 533 1.73 -28.18 -9.75
C VAL A 533 1.44 -29.57 -10.32
N LEU A 534 2.45 -30.42 -10.47
CA LEU A 534 2.29 -31.81 -10.90
C LEU A 534 1.53 -32.63 -9.86
N LEU A 535 1.88 -32.51 -8.57
CA LEU A 535 1.18 -33.14 -7.44
C LEU A 535 -0.28 -32.72 -7.38
N LYS A 536 -0.57 -31.43 -7.55
CA LYS A 536 -1.93 -30.87 -7.58
C LYS A 536 -2.73 -31.39 -8.79
N SER A 537 -2.08 -31.51 -9.96
CA SER A 537 -2.67 -32.10 -11.17
C SER A 537 -2.96 -33.60 -11.01
N GLU A 538 -2.05 -34.36 -10.38
CA GLU A 538 -2.26 -35.78 -10.09
C GLU A 538 -3.38 -36.01 -9.05
N LEU A 539 -3.47 -35.15 -8.02
CA LEU A 539 -4.55 -35.18 -7.02
C LEU A 539 -5.93 -34.90 -7.65
N MET A 540 -6.00 -33.92 -8.54
CA MET A 540 -7.23 -33.56 -9.26
C MET A 540 -7.67 -34.67 -10.24
N LYS A 541 -6.71 -35.33 -10.90
CA LYS A 541 -6.97 -36.48 -11.79
C LYS A 541 -7.42 -37.73 -11.03
N ALA A 542 -6.90 -37.95 -9.82
CA ALA A 542 -7.34 -39.04 -8.94
C ALA A 542 -8.79 -38.83 -8.46
N ASN A 543 -9.21 -37.58 -8.23
CA ASN A 543 -10.56 -37.23 -7.77
C ASN A 543 -11.65 -37.34 -8.86
N GLN A 544 -11.27 -37.29 -10.15
CA GLN A 544 -12.20 -37.45 -11.29
C GLN A 544 -12.55 -38.90 -11.63
N LYS A 545 -11.71 -39.88 -11.23
CA LYS A 545 -12.01 -41.31 -11.39
C LYS A 545 -12.65 -41.83 -10.10
N GLY A 546 -13.96 -41.68 -9.97
CA GLY A 546 -14.73 -41.99 -8.75
C GLY A 546 -14.66 -43.44 -8.23
N LYS A 547 -13.52 -43.84 -7.67
CA LYS A 547 -13.37 -45.00 -6.77
C LYS A 547 -12.38 -44.64 -5.65
N VAL A 548 -12.77 -45.02 -4.43
CA VAL A 548 -12.00 -45.00 -3.17
C VAL A 548 -12.06 -43.67 -2.37
N THR A 549 -13.24 -43.33 -1.84
CA THR A 549 -13.47 -42.10 -1.06
C THR A 549 -13.69 -42.29 0.46
N LYS A 550 -13.24 -43.39 1.09
CA LYS A 550 -13.37 -43.52 2.57
C LYS A 550 -12.11 -43.90 3.35
N GLY A 551 -11.07 -44.44 2.71
CA GLY A 551 -9.79 -44.73 3.37
C GLY A 551 -8.73 -43.63 3.20
N LEU A 552 -8.70 -43.00 2.02
CA LEU A 552 -7.67 -42.03 1.64
C LEU A 552 -7.73 -40.69 2.42
N ASP A 553 -8.95 -40.27 2.77
CA ASP A 553 -9.21 -38.98 3.42
C ASP A 553 -8.74 -38.95 4.88
N VAL A 554 -8.75 -40.11 5.55
CA VAL A 554 -8.37 -40.24 6.97
C VAL A 554 -6.85 -40.19 7.16
N ASP A 555 -6.08 -40.83 6.29
CA ASP A 555 -4.62 -40.84 6.38
C ASP A 555 -4.02 -39.48 5.96
N LEU A 556 -4.58 -38.83 4.95
CA LEU A 556 -4.19 -37.47 4.56
C LEU A 556 -4.54 -36.45 5.66
N ALA A 557 -5.74 -36.55 6.25
CA ALA A 557 -6.13 -35.70 7.37
C ALA A 557 -5.23 -35.89 8.59
N LYS A 558 -4.82 -37.13 8.91
CA LYS A 558 -3.85 -37.41 9.99
C LYS A 558 -2.48 -36.80 9.71
N SER A 559 -1.97 -36.91 8.48
CA SER A 559 -0.68 -36.34 8.10
C SER A 559 -0.69 -34.81 8.11
N ILE A 560 -1.79 -34.18 7.70
CA ILE A 560 -2.01 -32.74 7.80
C ILE A 560 -2.09 -32.31 9.28
N GLN A 561 -2.76 -33.09 10.13
CA GLN A 561 -2.87 -32.80 11.56
C GLN A 561 -1.51 -32.90 12.27
N ILE A 562 -0.67 -33.88 11.91
CA ILE A 562 0.70 -34.01 12.41
C ILE A 562 1.55 -32.81 11.95
N PHE A 563 1.47 -32.43 10.68
CA PHE A 563 2.17 -31.26 10.14
C PHE A 563 1.80 -29.96 10.86
N PHE A 564 0.51 -29.70 11.11
CA PHE A 564 0.08 -28.52 11.87
C PHE A 564 0.41 -28.58 13.37
N LYS A 565 0.66 -29.76 13.92
CA LYS A 565 1.19 -29.92 15.29
C LYS A 565 2.68 -29.56 15.32
N ASP A 566 3.44 -30.02 14.34
CA ASP A 566 4.88 -29.78 14.27
C ASP A 566 5.19 -28.30 13.93
N ILE A 567 4.38 -27.66 13.08
CA ILE A 567 4.43 -26.20 12.85
C ILE A 567 4.17 -25.41 14.13
N ARG A 568 3.21 -25.84 14.96
CA ARG A 568 2.94 -25.19 16.25
C ARG A 568 4.10 -25.32 17.22
N SER A 569 4.81 -26.45 17.19
CA SER A 569 6.05 -26.61 17.95
C SER A 569 7.13 -25.63 17.49
N VAL A 570 7.28 -25.43 16.18
CA VAL A 570 8.21 -24.43 15.62
C VAL A 570 7.83 -23.01 16.01
N GLN A 571 6.53 -22.67 15.98
CA GLN A 571 6.03 -21.37 16.43
C GLN A 571 6.31 -21.11 17.91
N SER A 572 6.22 -22.13 18.77
CA SER A 572 6.59 -22.03 20.18
C SER A 572 8.07 -21.72 20.37
N THR A 573 8.96 -22.40 19.63
CA THR A 573 10.41 -22.14 19.67
C THR A 573 10.75 -20.71 19.23
N ILE A 574 10.05 -20.20 18.20
CA ILE A 574 10.21 -18.81 17.73
C ILE A 574 9.73 -17.80 18.78
N GLN A 575 8.66 -18.13 19.52
CA GLN A 575 8.16 -17.27 20.59
C GLN A 575 9.13 -17.22 21.78
N GLU A 576 9.71 -18.36 22.18
CA GLU A 576 10.77 -18.42 23.20
C GLU A 576 12.01 -17.60 22.79
N MET A 577 12.37 -17.60 21.51
CA MET A 577 13.45 -16.76 20.98
C MET A 577 13.16 -15.27 21.11
N LYS A 578 11.91 -14.85 20.87
CA LYS A 578 11.47 -13.45 21.07
C LYS A 578 11.55 -13.04 22.53
N GLU A 579 11.11 -13.90 23.44
CA GLU A 579 11.17 -13.62 24.88
C GLU A 579 12.62 -13.53 25.40
N ILE A 580 13.53 -14.38 24.90
CA ILE A 580 14.96 -14.27 25.21
C ILE A 580 15.54 -12.94 24.68
N SER A 581 15.16 -12.51 23.47
CA SER A 581 15.60 -11.23 22.90
C SER A 581 15.08 -10.02 23.70
N ASP A 582 13.82 -10.08 24.14
CA ASP A 582 13.18 -9.02 24.93
C ASP A 582 13.80 -8.90 26.32
N ASN A 583 14.21 -10.02 26.93
CA ASN A 583 14.88 -10.04 28.23
C ASN A 583 16.32 -9.50 28.15
N VAL A 584 17.03 -9.70 27.04
CA VAL A 584 18.37 -9.13 26.79
C VAL A 584 18.31 -7.60 26.63
N GLN A 585 17.21 -7.05 26.12
CA GLN A 585 17.02 -5.60 25.98
C GLN A 585 16.66 -4.88 27.29
N LYS A 586 16.13 -5.60 28.30
CA LYS A 586 15.63 -5.00 29.55
C LYS A 586 16.66 -4.94 30.69
N ASP A 587 17.69 -5.79 30.70
CA ASP A 587 18.68 -5.84 31.79
C ASP A 587 20.09 -5.40 31.35
N GLY A 588 20.47 -4.16 31.69
CA GLY A 588 21.77 -3.54 31.38
C GLY A 588 23.01 -4.12 32.09
N LYS A 589 22.97 -5.37 32.57
CA LYS A 589 24.09 -6.04 33.27
C LYS A 589 24.73 -7.23 32.54
N TYR A 590 24.32 -7.56 31.33
CA TYR A 590 24.85 -8.72 30.58
C TYR A 590 26.02 -8.40 29.62
N ASN A 591 27.00 -7.62 30.05
CA ASN A 591 28.23 -7.39 29.25
C ASN A 591 29.23 -8.56 29.24
N GLY A 592 28.91 -9.69 29.87
CA GLY A 592 29.82 -10.84 29.98
C GLY A 592 29.57 -12.00 29.03
N ASN A 593 28.41 -12.10 28.36
CA ASN A 593 28.04 -13.35 27.69
C ASN A 593 27.30 -13.21 26.34
N MET A 594 27.38 -12.04 25.68
CA MET A 594 26.74 -11.74 24.39
C MET A 594 27.09 -12.78 23.31
N LYS A 595 28.34 -13.28 23.30
CA LYS A 595 28.81 -14.31 22.38
C LYS A 595 28.11 -15.66 22.61
N SER A 596 27.97 -16.08 23.86
CA SER A 596 27.24 -17.31 24.21
C SER A 596 25.75 -17.21 23.87
N ILE A 597 25.15 -16.02 23.98
CA ILE A 597 23.73 -15.79 23.65
C ILE A 597 23.54 -15.84 22.13
N MET A 598 24.40 -15.17 21.36
CA MET A 598 24.37 -15.22 19.90
C MET A 598 24.65 -16.63 19.36
N ASP A 599 25.63 -17.34 19.91
CA ASP A 599 25.92 -18.73 19.51
C ASP A 599 24.73 -19.66 19.80
N ASN A 600 24.02 -19.45 20.92
CA ASN A 600 22.81 -20.20 21.25
C ASN A 600 21.62 -19.81 20.34
N TYR A 601 21.52 -18.53 19.98
CA TYR A 601 20.51 -18.03 19.03
C TYR A 601 20.71 -18.64 17.65
N PHE A 602 21.93 -18.60 17.10
CA PHE A 602 22.28 -19.22 15.83
C PHE A 602 22.03 -20.73 15.85
N LYS A 603 22.45 -21.43 16.91
CA LYS A 603 22.23 -22.88 17.04
C LYS A 603 20.75 -23.25 17.05
N THR A 604 19.93 -22.49 17.77
CA THR A 604 18.47 -22.69 17.80
C THR A 604 17.84 -22.34 16.46
N LEU A 605 18.35 -21.35 15.73
CA LEU A 605 17.85 -20.98 14.39
C LEU A 605 18.13 -22.08 13.37
N THR A 606 19.34 -22.63 13.37
CA THR A 606 19.71 -23.78 12.53
C THR A 606 18.91 -25.04 12.90
N THR A 607 18.63 -25.24 14.19
CA THR A 607 17.79 -26.36 14.65
C THR A 607 16.35 -26.20 14.18
N THR A 608 15.81 -24.97 14.24
CA THR A 608 14.45 -24.64 13.82
C THR A 608 14.29 -24.79 12.30
N ASP A 609 15.27 -24.35 11.52
CA ASP A 609 15.30 -24.52 10.06
C ASP A 609 15.38 -26.00 9.64
N SER A 610 16.19 -26.79 10.36
CA SER A 610 16.28 -28.25 10.17
C SER A 610 14.96 -28.95 10.52
N GLN A 611 14.29 -28.54 11.59
CA GLN A 611 12.97 -29.05 11.98
C GLN A 611 11.91 -28.71 10.93
N LEU A 612 11.88 -27.47 10.42
CA LEU A 612 10.94 -27.05 9.39
C LEU A 612 11.14 -27.85 8.09
N SER A 613 12.39 -28.01 7.67
CA SER A 613 12.75 -28.82 6.50
C SER A 613 12.33 -30.28 6.66
N SER A 614 12.52 -30.87 7.86
CA SER A 614 12.07 -32.23 8.17
C SER A 614 10.54 -32.37 8.14
N CYS A 615 9.80 -31.38 8.64
CA CYS A 615 8.32 -31.37 8.61
C CYS A 615 7.80 -31.39 7.16
N VAL A 616 8.38 -30.55 6.31
CA VAL A 616 8.00 -30.45 4.89
C VAL A 616 8.34 -31.75 4.15
N GLN A 617 9.52 -32.33 4.39
CA GLN A 617 9.91 -33.61 3.78
C GLN A 617 9.00 -34.77 4.23
N THR A 618 8.60 -34.80 5.49
CA THR A 618 7.72 -35.85 6.05
C THR A 618 6.32 -35.76 5.46
N LEU A 619 5.75 -34.56 5.36
CA LEU A 619 4.47 -34.34 4.70
C LEU A 619 4.54 -34.76 3.23
N ARG A 620 5.60 -34.35 2.52
CA ARG A 620 5.82 -34.70 1.12
C ARG A 620 5.90 -36.21 0.90
N LYS A 621 6.64 -36.94 1.76
CA LYS A 621 6.73 -38.40 1.70
C LYS A 621 5.38 -39.07 1.94
N SER A 622 4.61 -38.57 2.92
CA SER A 622 3.29 -39.11 3.24
C SER A 622 2.27 -38.88 2.11
N VAL A 623 2.29 -37.71 1.47
CA VAL A 623 1.47 -37.41 0.29
C VAL A 623 1.84 -38.32 -0.88
N MET A 624 3.14 -38.53 -1.15
CA MET A 624 3.60 -39.44 -2.21
C MET A 624 3.21 -40.90 -1.95
N GLU A 625 3.32 -41.39 -0.72
CA GLU A 625 2.88 -42.74 -0.35
C GLU A 625 1.36 -42.92 -0.48
N THR A 626 0.58 -41.88 -0.15
CA THR A 626 -0.88 -41.85 -0.31
C THR A 626 -1.28 -41.92 -1.79
N ILE A 627 -0.59 -41.15 -2.64
CA ILE A 627 -0.78 -41.20 -4.11
C ILE A 627 -0.38 -42.57 -4.65
N LYS A 628 0.73 -43.17 -4.18
CA LYS A 628 1.18 -44.50 -4.62
C LYS A 628 0.19 -45.60 -4.25
N LYS A 629 -0.41 -45.54 -3.05
CA LYS A 629 -1.49 -46.46 -2.63
C LYS A 629 -2.74 -46.33 -3.51
N SER A 630 -3.11 -45.10 -3.88
CA SER A 630 -4.25 -44.83 -4.78
C SER A 630 -4.08 -45.38 -6.20
N LYS A 631 -2.83 -45.46 -6.69
CA LYS A 631 -2.48 -46.06 -8.00
C LYS A 631 -2.47 -47.59 -7.97
N SER A 632 -2.47 -48.22 -6.79
CA SER A 632 -2.40 -49.68 -6.58
C SER A 632 -3.71 -50.34 -6.11
N SER A 633 -4.79 -49.57 -5.91
CA SER A 633 -6.11 -50.06 -5.45
C SER A 633 -7.16 -50.05 -6.56
#